data_AF-A0A7Y2ZPW9-F1
#
_entry.id   AF-A0A7Y2ZPW9-F1
#
_cell.length_a   1.000
_cell.length_b   1.000
_cell.length_c   1.000
_cell.angle_alpha   90.00
_cell.angle_beta   90.00
_cell.angle_gamma   90.00
#
_symmetry.space_group_name_H-M   'P 1'
#
loop_
_entity.id
_entity.type
_entity.pdbx_description
1 polymer ?
#
loop_
_entity_poly.entity_id
_entity_poly.type
_entity_poly.pdbx_seq_one_letter_code
_entity_poly.pdbx_strand_id
1 'polypeptide(L)'
;IRDNKLITAESHAKAVNGSELNDGTHINYGYGWGENNINGSKGYQHGGGIFGYTTMGMYIPEEDVYATILTNCDCDSPGDVTTKILAMAIGKPYPDIKDAISLNEDQLKKWTGSYEFEDGAVRFITLEKGSLQSQREGSTKFELYALDKDYFIFEEGTISYRFSKDETGKRHVEMSNNGEPSKGHEIDKEPPAPRKEIQLDEAVLQTYVGKYEMNPEFIIEIRIRGNEIFAQATGQSEFQMFAEAEDKFFLKVIPAEVVFDKEGNSVSGMTLKQGGQEIPLKKID
;
A
#
# COMPACT_ATOMS: atom_id res chain seq x y z
N ILE A 1 14.26 15.14 23.81
CA ILE A 1 14.89 14.22 22.83
C ILE A 1 16.17 14.85 22.27
N ARG A 2 16.09 16.02 21.61
CA ARG A 2 17.24 16.77 21.04
C ARG A 2 18.53 16.80 21.88
N ASP A 3 18.43 17.14 23.17
CA ASP A 3 19.61 17.35 24.02
C ASP A 3 19.85 16.23 25.05
N ASN A 4 19.20 15.06 24.91
CA ASN A 4 19.31 13.94 25.86
C ASN A 4 19.08 14.30 27.35
N LYS A 5 18.24 15.32 27.62
CA LYS A 5 17.94 15.78 28.99
C LYS A 5 17.14 14.77 29.83
N LEU A 6 16.31 13.95 29.17
CA LEU A 6 15.40 13.01 29.84
C LEU A 6 15.84 11.55 29.73
N ILE A 7 16.51 11.20 28.63
CA ILE A 7 17.02 9.86 28.35
C ILE A 7 18.47 9.96 27.90
N THR A 8 19.27 8.92 28.16
CA THR A 8 20.67 8.87 27.72
C THR A 8 20.76 8.86 26.19
N ALA A 9 21.91 9.28 25.66
CA ALA A 9 22.19 9.20 24.22
C ALA A 9 22.07 7.76 23.69
N GLU A 10 22.48 6.77 24.48
CA GLU A 10 22.35 5.35 24.12
C GLU A 10 20.87 4.93 24.00
N SER A 11 20.02 5.28 24.97
CA SER A 11 18.59 4.97 24.91
C SER A 11 17.89 5.71 23.77
N HIS A 12 18.31 6.96 23.50
CA HIS A 12 17.80 7.71 22.36
C HIS A 12 18.17 7.04 21.03
N ALA A 13 19.42 6.61 20.86
CA ALA A 13 19.85 5.91 19.65
C ALA A 13 19.03 4.63 19.38
N LYS A 14 18.75 3.83 20.43
CA LYS A 14 17.86 2.65 20.32
C LYS A 14 16.42 3.01 19.95
N ALA A 15 15.97 4.19 20.34
CA ALA A 15 14.62 4.64 20.03
C ALA A 15 14.44 4.98 18.54
N VAL A 16 15.46 5.58 17.89
CA VAL A 16 15.28 6.26 16.60
C VAL A 16 16.00 5.63 15.40
N ASN A 17 16.97 4.72 15.59
CA ASN A 17 17.79 4.16 14.52
C ASN A 17 17.34 2.75 14.07
N GLY A 18 16.04 2.46 14.11
CA GLY A 18 15.56 1.12 13.77
C GLY A 18 16.00 0.02 14.75
N SER A 19 15.89 -1.24 14.34
CA SER A 19 16.32 -2.42 15.10
C SER A 19 16.84 -3.51 14.17
N GLU A 20 17.64 -4.44 14.69
CA GLU A 20 18.08 -5.64 13.96
C GLU A 20 17.31 -6.87 14.44
N LEU A 21 16.86 -7.72 13.50
CA LEU A 21 16.26 -9.01 13.79
C LEU A 21 17.33 -10.06 14.12
N ASN A 22 16.91 -11.21 14.66
CA ASN A 22 17.82 -12.31 15.04
C ASN A 22 18.65 -12.86 13.85
N ASP A 23 18.20 -12.64 12.62
CA ASP A 23 18.90 -13.04 11.39
C ASP A 23 19.83 -11.94 10.84
N GLY A 24 19.95 -10.80 11.52
CA GLY A 24 20.75 -9.64 11.11
C GLY A 24 20.04 -8.67 10.17
N THR A 25 18.77 -8.91 9.84
CA THR A 25 17.98 -7.99 9.00
C THR A 25 17.66 -6.70 9.75
N HIS A 26 17.98 -5.55 9.15
CA HIS A 26 17.56 -4.25 9.69
C HIS A 26 16.07 -4.01 9.44
N ILE A 27 15.36 -3.54 10.46
CA ILE A 27 14.00 -3.02 10.36
C ILE A 27 13.99 -1.54 10.71
N ASN A 28 13.20 -0.77 9.96
CA ASN A 28 13.11 0.69 10.09
C ASN A 28 12.28 1.15 11.30
N TYR A 29 12.32 0.40 12.41
CA TYR A 29 11.54 0.67 13.62
C TYR A 29 12.36 0.43 14.89
N GLY A 30 12.54 1.48 15.69
CA GLY A 30 13.23 1.43 16.97
C GLY A 30 12.24 1.30 18.14
N TYR A 31 12.63 1.79 19.31
CA TYR A 31 11.76 1.78 20.50
C TYR A 31 10.69 2.88 20.45
N GLY A 32 9.61 2.60 19.69
CA GLY A 32 8.45 3.47 19.59
C GLY A 32 8.60 4.61 18.59
N TRP A 33 9.55 4.51 17.65
CA TRP A 33 9.70 5.42 16.51
C TRP A 33 10.04 4.64 15.25
N GLY A 34 9.43 5.02 14.14
CA GLY A 34 9.83 4.57 12.81
C GLY A 34 10.84 5.52 12.20
N GLU A 35 11.83 4.97 11.50
CA GLU A 35 12.74 5.77 10.67
C GLU A 35 11.96 6.40 9.51
N ASN A 36 12.37 7.58 9.09
CA ASN A 36 11.84 8.24 7.91
C ASN A 36 12.94 8.98 7.14
N ASN A 37 12.67 9.30 5.89
CA ASN A 37 13.49 10.13 5.05
C ASN A 37 12.61 11.14 4.32
N ILE A 38 13.07 12.38 4.17
CA ILE A 38 12.45 13.38 3.30
C ILE A 38 13.53 13.93 2.37
N ASN A 39 13.59 13.41 1.14
CA ASN A 39 14.55 13.85 0.13
C ASN A 39 16.00 13.91 0.69
N GLY A 40 16.40 12.82 1.37
CA GLY A 40 17.72 12.64 1.98
C GLY A 40 17.87 13.24 3.39
N SER A 41 16.89 14.01 3.91
CA SER A 41 16.90 14.45 5.30
C SER A 41 16.29 13.36 6.18
N LYS A 42 17.14 12.67 6.95
CA LYS A 42 16.71 11.60 7.85
C LYS A 42 15.90 12.16 9.00
N GLY A 43 14.84 11.45 9.35
CA GLY A 43 13.98 11.78 10.47
C GLY A 43 13.48 10.54 11.17
N TYR A 44 12.68 10.76 12.20
CA TYR A 44 11.94 9.71 12.86
C TYR A 44 10.53 10.20 13.16
N GLN A 45 9.60 9.26 13.09
CA GLN A 45 8.18 9.55 13.15
C GLN A 45 7.43 8.52 13.98
N HIS A 46 6.25 8.91 14.44
CA HIS A 46 5.30 7.97 14.97
C HIS A 46 3.89 8.49 14.72
N GLY A 47 3.03 7.60 14.24
CA GLY A 47 1.61 7.87 14.05
C GLY A 47 0.79 7.50 15.28
N GLY A 48 -0.51 7.75 15.22
CA GLY A 48 -1.45 7.29 16.23
C GLY A 48 -2.85 7.26 15.64
N GLY A 49 -3.66 6.30 16.07
CA GLY A 49 -5.04 6.16 15.62
C GLY A 49 -5.90 5.55 16.71
N ILE A 50 -7.05 6.17 16.97
CA ILE A 50 -8.16 5.61 17.74
C ILE A 50 -9.46 6.04 17.05
N PHE A 51 -10.60 5.46 17.41
CA PHE A 51 -11.89 5.77 16.79
C PHE A 51 -12.14 7.28 16.70
N GLY A 52 -12.23 7.80 15.47
CA GLY A 52 -12.45 9.21 15.18
C GLY A 52 -11.23 10.14 15.37
N TYR A 53 -10.01 9.62 15.52
CA TYR A 53 -8.81 10.45 15.65
C TYR A 53 -7.58 9.79 15.01
N THR A 54 -6.83 10.54 14.21
CA THR A 54 -5.52 10.14 13.71
C THR A 54 -4.48 11.24 13.98
N THR A 55 -3.22 10.82 14.17
CA THR A 55 -2.12 11.72 14.48
C THR A 55 -0.86 11.31 13.74
N MET A 56 0.00 12.28 13.44
CA MET A 56 1.37 12.04 13.01
C MET A 56 2.29 13.06 13.67
N GLY A 57 3.44 12.60 14.17
CA GLY A 57 4.51 13.46 14.66
C GLY A 57 5.83 13.03 14.03
N MET A 58 6.61 13.99 13.53
CA MET A 58 7.88 13.71 12.86
C MET A 58 8.92 14.78 13.18
N TYR A 59 10.14 14.32 13.47
CA TYR A 59 11.30 15.16 13.69
C TYR A 59 12.39 14.88 12.66
N ILE A 60 13.05 15.92 12.17
CA ILE A 60 14.19 15.84 11.25
C ILE A 60 15.40 16.48 11.97
N PRO A 61 16.26 15.69 12.63
CA PRO A 61 17.31 16.22 13.51
C PRO A 61 18.31 17.14 12.84
N GLU A 62 18.74 16.83 11.62
CA GLU A 62 19.75 17.62 10.90
C GLU A 62 19.23 19.00 10.51
N GLU A 63 17.91 19.12 10.31
CA GLU A 63 17.24 20.37 9.93
C GLU A 63 16.67 21.12 11.16
N ASP A 64 16.67 20.49 12.34
CA ASP A 64 16.06 20.99 13.60
C ASP A 64 14.58 21.38 13.45
N VAL A 65 13.81 20.58 12.68
CA VAL A 65 12.37 20.81 12.45
C VAL A 65 11.52 19.65 12.98
N TYR A 66 10.48 19.98 13.74
CA TYR A 66 9.42 19.06 14.16
C TYR A 66 8.07 19.52 13.61
N ALA A 67 7.27 18.59 13.11
CA ALA A 67 5.87 18.83 12.78
C ALA A 67 4.97 17.79 13.44
N THR A 68 3.78 18.22 13.81
CA THR A 68 2.71 17.33 14.22
C THR A 68 1.40 17.74 13.58
N ILE A 69 0.61 16.75 13.18
CA ILE A 69 -0.75 16.91 12.70
C ILE A 69 -1.65 16.04 13.57
N LEU A 70 -2.74 16.64 14.03
CA LEU A 70 -3.77 16.00 14.84
C LEU A 70 -5.11 16.18 14.10
N THR A 71 -5.85 15.10 13.94
CA THR A 71 -7.17 15.13 13.33
C THR A 71 -8.19 14.58 14.33
N ASN A 72 -9.43 15.07 14.22
CA ASN A 72 -10.61 14.51 14.87
C ASN A 72 -11.44 13.70 13.88
N CYS A 73 -10.75 13.01 12.96
CA CYS A 73 -11.35 12.11 11.98
C CYS A 73 -10.36 11.00 11.67
N ASP A 74 -10.83 9.76 11.57
CA ASP A 74 -10.08 8.61 11.05
C ASP A 74 -10.36 8.35 9.57
N CYS A 75 -10.91 9.34 8.87
CA CYS A 75 -11.19 9.29 7.44
C CYS A 75 -9.92 9.33 6.58
N ASP A 76 -8.89 10.09 6.98
CA ASP A 76 -7.65 10.26 6.22
C ASP A 76 -6.42 10.15 7.13
N SER A 77 -5.31 9.65 6.57
CA SER A 77 -4.03 9.56 7.26
C SER A 77 -3.29 10.92 7.21
N PRO A 78 -2.86 11.49 8.35
CA PRO A 78 -2.12 12.76 8.36
C PRO A 78 -0.64 12.61 7.95
N GLY A 79 -0.19 11.40 7.60
CA GLY A 79 1.21 11.10 7.30
C GLY A 79 1.77 11.90 6.12
N ASP A 80 1.08 11.84 4.97
CA ASP A 80 1.56 12.49 3.73
C ASP A 80 1.52 14.01 3.85
N VAL A 81 0.48 14.55 4.48
CA VAL A 81 0.38 16.00 4.75
C VAL A 81 1.52 16.46 5.67
N THR A 82 1.84 15.68 6.71
CA THR A 82 2.97 16.01 7.63
C THR A 82 4.29 16.01 6.86
N THR A 83 4.50 15.00 6.01
CA THR A 83 5.69 14.84 5.17
C THR A 83 5.83 16.02 4.19
N LYS A 84 4.75 16.42 3.51
CA LYS A 84 4.73 17.59 2.61
C LYS A 84 5.04 18.90 3.34
N ILE A 85 4.43 19.14 4.50
CA ILE A 85 4.69 20.35 5.30
C ILE A 85 6.17 20.42 5.69
N LEU A 86 6.73 19.32 6.19
CA LEU A 86 8.14 19.26 6.54
C LEU A 86 9.05 19.46 5.32
N ALA A 87 8.76 18.79 4.21
CA ALA A 87 9.49 18.95 2.96
C ALA A 87 9.53 20.41 2.49
N MET A 88 8.40 21.13 2.57
CA MET A 88 8.36 22.57 2.29
C MET A 88 9.18 23.38 3.31
N ALA A 89 9.08 23.08 4.59
CA ALA A 89 9.78 23.80 5.66
C ALA A 89 11.31 23.69 5.56
N ILE A 90 11.83 22.53 5.14
CA ILE A 90 13.26 22.26 4.96
C ILE A 90 13.77 22.63 3.56
N GLY A 91 12.94 23.26 2.73
CA GLY A 91 13.33 23.71 1.38
C GLY A 91 13.51 22.59 0.35
N LYS A 92 12.91 21.41 0.59
CA LYS A 92 12.96 20.23 -0.29
C LYS A 92 11.55 19.77 -0.71
N PRO A 93 10.70 20.66 -1.27
CA PRO A 93 9.31 20.32 -1.57
C PRO A 93 9.20 19.18 -2.58
N TYR A 94 8.14 18.38 -2.44
CA TYR A 94 7.77 17.39 -3.46
C TYR A 94 7.11 18.07 -4.66
N PRO A 95 7.22 17.47 -5.86
CA PRO A 95 6.46 17.91 -7.02
C PRO A 95 4.95 17.74 -6.80
N ASP A 96 4.15 18.48 -7.57
CA ASP A 96 2.69 18.58 -7.40
C ASP A 96 1.99 18.30 -8.72
N ILE A 97 0.84 17.61 -8.68
CA ILE A 97 0.06 17.25 -9.87
C ILE A 97 -0.45 18.48 -10.64
N LYS A 98 -0.51 19.66 -10.01
CA LYS A 98 -0.86 20.91 -10.71
C LYS A 98 0.15 21.27 -11.81
N ASP A 99 1.37 20.76 -11.71
CA ASP A 99 2.45 20.97 -12.68
C ASP A 99 2.47 19.87 -13.75
N ALA A 100 1.49 18.94 -13.73
CA ALA A 100 1.40 17.85 -14.69
C ALA A 100 1.09 18.34 -16.11
N ILE A 101 1.76 17.70 -17.07
CA ILE A 101 1.59 17.92 -18.49
C ILE A 101 0.76 16.79 -19.11
N SER A 102 0.07 17.09 -20.20
CA SER A 102 -0.58 16.07 -21.01
C SER A 102 0.39 15.52 -22.06
N LEU A 103 0.55 14.20 -22.10
CA LEU A 103 1.28 13.49 -23.13
C LEU A 103 0.30 12.77 -24.07
N ASN A 104 0.65 12.61 -25.34
CA ASN A 104 -0.16 11.83 -26.26
C ASN A 104 0.03 10.31 -26.02
N GLU A 105 -0.87 9.49 -26.59
CA GLU A 105 -0.83 8.04 -26.40
C GLU A 105 0.50 7.40 -26.82
N ASP A 106 1.11 7.86 -27.92
CA ASP A 106 2.38 7.30 -28.41
C ASP A 106 3.55 7.61 -27.46
N GLN A 107 3.49 8.74 -26.75
CA GLN A 107 4.45 9.07 -25.70
C GLN A 107 4.23 8.19 -24.47
N LEU A 108 2.98 7.97 -24.05
CA LEU A 108 2.65 7.16 -22.87
C LEU A 108 2.93 5.66 -23.10
N LYS A 109 2.55 5.12 -24.27
CA LYS A 109 2.77 3.70 -24.66
C LYS A 109 4.24 3.31 -24.67
N LYS A 110 5.18 4.26 -24.73
CA LYS A 110 6.61 3.96 -24.60
C LYS A 110 6.98 3.36 -23.27
N TRP A 111 6.20 3.58 -22.22
CA TRP A 111 6.52 3.18 -20.85
C TRP A 111 5.61 2.06 -20.33
N THR A 112 4.61 1.64 -21.10
CA THR A 112 3.76 0.51 -20.73
C THR A 112 4.56 -0.80 -20.72
N GLY A 113 4.19 -1.69 -19.82
CA GLY A 113 4.85 -2.98 -19.62
C GLY A 113 4.97 -3.34 -18.15
N SER A 114 5.73 -4.40 -17.89
CA SER A 114 5.89 -4.97 -16.55
C SER A 114 7.32 -4.79 -16.09
N TYR A 115 7.47 -4.37 -14.83
CA TYR A 115 8.77 -4.05 -14.25
C TYR A 115 8.93 -4.82 -12.95
N GLU A 116 9.99 -5.62 -12.84
CA GLU A 116 10.38 -6.30 -11.62
C GLU A 116 11.41 -5.45 -10.87
N PHE A 117 11.12 -5.16 -9.61
CA PHE A 117 11.97 -4.40 -8.69
C PHE A 117 12.93 -5.30 -7.93
N GLU A 118 13.96 -4.70 -7.35
CA GLU A 118 15.01 -5.40 -6.58
C GLU A 118 14.48 -6.24 -5.40
N ASP A 119 13.31 -5.88 -4.85
CA ASP A 119 12.60 -6.64 -3.80
C ASP A 119 11.77 -7.82 -4.34
N GLY A 120 11.81 -8.08 -5.66
CA GLY A 120 10.99 -9.07 -6.35
C GLY A 120 9.55 -8.61 -6.62
N ALA A 121 9.18 -7.38 -6.25
CA ALA A 121 7.86 -6.86 -6.55
C ALA A 121 7.71 -6.56 -8.04
N VAL A 122 6.58 -6.97 -8.61
CA VAL A 122 6.24 -6.61 -9.98
C VAL A 122 5.27 -5.44 -9.99
N ARG A 123 5.54 -4.45 -10.85
CA ARG A 123 4.62 -3.36 -11.19
C ARG A 123 4.19 -3.49 -12.64
N PHE A 124 2.89 -3.37 -12.89
CA PHE A 124 2.30 -3.29 -14.22
C PHE A 124 1.99 -1.83 -14.54
N ILE A 125 2.57 -1.31 -15.62
CA ILE A 125 2.31 0.02 -16.16
C ILE A 125 1.40 -0.13 -17.37
N THR A 126 0.17 0.34 -17.25
CA THR A 126 -0.88 0.19 -18.27
C THR A 126 -1.41 1.56 -18.70
N LEU A 127 -1.87 1.70 -19.94
CA LEU A 127 -2.49 2.94 -20.43
C LEU A 127 -4.01 2.78 -20.38
N GLU A 128 -4.68 3.58 -19.56
CA GLU A 128 -6.13 3.56 -19.40
C GLU A 128 -6.69 4.98 -19.43
N LYS A 129 -7.75 5.20 -20.21
CA LYS A 129 -8.45 6.50 -20.28
C LYS A 129 -7.54 7.72 -20.52
N GLY A 130 -6.40 7.52 -21.19
CA GLY A 130 -5.45 8.59 -21.53
C GLY A 130 -4.36 8.87 -20.49
N SER A 131 -4.24 8.08 -19.42
CA SER A 131 -3.16 8.18 -18.44
C SER A 131 -2.50 6.82 -18.14
N LEU A 132 -1.25 6.87 -17.67
CA LEU A 132 -0.59 5.66 -17.20
C LEU A 132 -1.12 5.28 -15.81
N GLN A 133 -1.34 4.00 -15.60
CA GLN A 133 -1.77 3.41 -14.35
C GLN A 133 -0.66 2.48 -13.87
N SER A 134 -0.25 2.61 -12.61
CA SER A 134 0.68 1.70 -11.94
C SER A 134 -0.08 0.75 -11.04
N GLN A 135 0.16 -0.54 -11.19
CA GLN A 135 -0.40 -1.59 -10.33
C GLN A 135 0.73 -2.43 -9.74
N ARG A 136 0.89 -2.48 -8.41
CA ARG A 136 1.69 -3.57 -7.81
C ARG A 136 0.94 -4.86 -8.02
N GLU A 137 1.63 -5.93 -8.38
CA GLU A 137 1.02 -7.24 -8.51
C GLU A 137 0.18 -7.57 -7.26
N GLY A 138 -1.10 -7.85 -7.49
CA GLY A 138 -2.04 -8.16 -6.41
C GLY A 138 -2.56 -6.97 -5.60
N SER A 139 -2.36 -5.74 -6.08
CA SER A 139 -2.90 -4.50 -5.49
C SER A 139 -3.81 -3.76 -6.49
N THR A 140 -4.38 -2.65 -6.05
CA THR A 140 -5.16 -1.74 -6.90
C THR A 140 -4.26 -0.93 -7.83
N LYS A 141 -4.88 -0.33 -8.85
CA LYS A 141 -4.24 0.62 -9.78
C LYS A 141 -4.27 2.02 -9.19
N PHE A 142 -3.21 2.77 -9.46
CA PHE A 142 -3.11 4.18 -9.15
C PHE A 142 -2.63 4.94 -10.39
N GLU A 143 -3.18 6.13 -10.60
CA GLU A 143 -2.83 6.98 -11.73
C GLU A 143 -1.44 7.61 -11.57
N LEU A 144 -0.74 7.72 -12.70
CA LEU A 144 0.54 8.39 -12.82
C LEU A 144 0.36 9.69 -13.61
N TYR A 145 0.77 10.80 -13.00
CA TYR A 145 0.74 12.14 -13.58
C TYR A 145 2.09 12.48 -14.17
N ALA A 146 2.14 12.82 -15.47
CA ALA A 146 3.39 13.15 -16.16
C ALA A 146 3.85 14.57 -15.80
N LEU A 147 5.09 14.72 -15.33
CA LEU A 147 5.76 16.02 -15.19
C LEU A 147 6.76 16.29 -16.33
N ASP A 148 7.20 15.22 -17.01
CA ASP A 148 8.01 15.25 -18.22
C ASP A 148 7.68 14.01 -19.06
N LYS A 149 8.28 13.90 -20.26
CA LYS A 149 8.13 12.75 -21.18
C LYS A 149 8.44 11.39 -20.56
N ASP A 150 9.25 11.36 -19.50
CA ASP A 150 9.77 10.18 -18.82
C ASP A 150 9.71 10.28 -17.29
N TYR A 151 9.07 11.32 -16.74
CA TYR A 151 8.97 11.55 -15.31
C TYR A 151 7.53 11.66 -14.88
N PHE A 152 7.15 10.81 -13.93
CA PHE A 152 5.78 10.66 -13.48
C PHE A 152 5.73 10.66 -11.96
N ILE A 153 4.63 11.13 -11.40
CA ILE A 153 4.36 11.12 -9.97
C ILE A 153 3.00 10.50 -9.67
N PHE A 154 2.83 10.01 -8.46
CA PHE A 154 1.50 9.74 -7.91
C PHE A 154 0.88 11.05 -7.39
N GLU A 155 -0.41 11.02 -7.06
CA GLU A 155 -1.16 12.19 -6.58
C GLU A 155 -0.46 12.94 -5.43
N GLU A 156 0.16 12.20 -4.51
CA GLU A 156 0.87 12.79 -3.38
C GLU A 156 2.25 13.38 -3.72
N GLY A 157 2.85 13.06 -4.87
CA GLY A 157 4.18 13.57 -5.25
C GLY A 157 5.37 13.04 -4.44
N THR A 158 5.13 12.35 -3.32
CA THR A 158 6.14 11.67 -2.49
C THR A 158 6.75 10.46 -3.17
N ILE A 159 6.02 9.85 -4.11
CA ILE A 159 6.47 8.75 -4.95
C ILE A 159 6.54 9.22 -6.40
N SER A 160 7.66 8.94 -7.07
CA SER A 160 7.86 9.28 -8.47
C SER A 160 8.54 8.17 -9.26
N TYR A 161 8.26 8.08 -10.55
CA TYR A 161 8.89 7.16 -11.51
C TYR A 161 9.66 7.96 -12.55
N ARG A 162 10.94 7.63 -12.73
CA ARG A 162 11.74 8.06 -13.88
C ARG A 162 11.97 6.86 -14.79
N PHE A 163 11.33 6.86 -15.96
CA PHE A 163 11.54 5.82 -16.95
C PHE A 163 12.76 6.09 -17.81
N SER A 164 13.39 5.02 -18.28
CA SER A 164 14.52 5.11 -19.20
C SER A 164 14.62 3.86 -20.07
N LYS A 165 15.53 3.89 -21.04
CA LYS A 165 15.94 2.73 -21.84
C LYS A 165 17.44 2.59 -21.77
N ASP A 166 17.93 1.36 -21.69
CA ASP A 166 19.36 1.11 -21.84
C ASP A 166 19.78 1.10 -23.33
N GLU A 167 21.06 0.85 -23.57
CA GLU A 167 21.65 0.81 -24.92
C GLU A 167 21.02 -0.27 -25.82
N THR A 168 20.39 -1.29 -25.24
CA THR A 168 19.69 -2.36 -25.97
C THR A 168 18.23 -2.01 -26.27
N GLY A 169 17.73 -0.91 -25.72
CA GLY A 169 16.35 -0.48 -25.83
C GLY A 169 15.42 -1.08 -24.77
N LYS A 170 15.94 -1.90 -23.84
CA LYS A 170 15.18 -2.48 -22.73
C LYS A 170 14.81 -1.38 -21.74
N ARG A 171 13.56 -1.39 -21.27
CA ARG A 171 13.04 -0.33 -20.39
C ARG A 171 13.45 -0.57 -18.95
N HIS A 172 13.70 0.52 -18.26
CA HIS A 172 13.99 0.59 -16.83
C HIS A 172 13.12 1.66 -16.19
N VAL A 173 12.86 1.52 -14.90
CA VAL A 173 12.18 2.52 -14.09
C VAL A 173 12.95 2.70 -12.79
N GLU A 174 13.25 3.95 -12.44
CA GLU A 174 13.70 4.30 -11.11
C GLU A 174 12.50 4.87 -10.34
N MET A 175 12.04 4.14 -9.34
CA MET A 175 11.07 4.63 -8.38
C MET A 175 11.81 5.36 -7.27
N SER A 176 11.41 6.58 -6.94
CA SER A 176 11.83 7.25 -5.72
C SER A 176 10.65 7.33 -4.76
N ASN A 177 10.82 6.88 -3.52
CA ASN A 177 9.86 7.02 -2.44
C ASN A 177 10.46 7.89 -1.33
N ASN A 178 9.93 9.09 -1.16
CA ASN A 178 10.48 10.12 -0.27
C ASN A 178 11.99 10.38 -0.48
N GLY A 179 12.45 10.29 -1.72
CA GLY A 179 13.87 10.45 -2.08
C GLY A 179 14.68 9.16 -2.09
N GLU A 180 14.17 8.05 -1.53
CA GLU A 180 14.87 6.76 -1.54
C GLU A 180 14.63 6.03 -2.87
N PRO A 181 15.68 5.72 -3.65
CA PRO A 181 15.54 5.09 -4.95
C PRO A 181 15.37 3.57 -4.85
N SER A 182 14.61 3.00 -5.78
CA SER A 182 14.53 1.56 -6.03
C SER A 182 14.38 1.34 -7.54
N LYS A 183 15.13 0.38 -8.07
CA LYS A 183 15.20 0.15 -9.52
C LYS A 183 14.33 -1.02 -9.94
N GLY A 184 13.61 -0.82 -11.03
CA GLY A 184 12.85 -1.84 -11.72
C GLY A 184 13.34 -2.01 -13.16
N HIS A 185 13.33 -3.24 -13.65
CA HIS A 185 13.72 -3.58 -15.01
C HIS A 185 12.57 -4.29 -15.73
N GLU A 186 12.47 -4.08 -17.04
CA GLU A 186 11.42 -4.71 -17.86
C GLU A 186 11.50 -6.24 -17.82
N ILE A 187 10.33 -6.87 -17.67
CA ILE A 187 10.13 -8.31 -17.75
C ILE A 187 8.99 -8.65 -18.72
N ASP A 188 9.04 -9.86 -19.28
CA ASP A 188 7.96 -10.42 -20.11
C ASP A 188 6.93 -11.10 -19.20
N LYS A 189 6.01 -10.30 -18.68
CA LYS A 189 4.91 -10.75 -17.83
C LYS A 189 3.69 -9.91 -18.15
N GLU A 190 2.59 -10.53 -18.56
CA GLU A 190 1.35 -9.82 -18.82
C GLU A 190 0.72 -9.31 -17.51
N PRO A 191 0.06 -8.13 -17.51
CA PRO A 191 -0.74 -7.71 -16.37
C PRO A 191 -1.85 -8.73 -16.08
N PRO A 192 -2.20 -8.93 -14.80
CA PRO A 192 -3.32 -9.78 -14.46
C PRO A 192 -4.58 -9.26 -15.16
N ALA A 193 -5.39 -10.18 -15.67
CA ALA A 193 -6.67 -9.83 -16.25
C ALA A 193 -7.46 -8.97 -15.23
N PRO A 194 -8.15 -7.90 -15.69
CA PRO A 194 -9.03 -7.13 -14.81
C PRO A 194 -9.97 -8.10 -14.10
N ARG A 195 -9.96 -8.10 -12.76
CA ARG A 195 -10.91 -8.90 -12.01
C ARG A 195 -12.30 -8.38 -12.32
N LYS A 196 -13.16 -9.27 -12.79
CA LYS A 196 -14.55 -8.92 -13.07
C LYS A 196 -15.21 -8.69 -11.72
N GLU A 197 -15.76 -7.52 -11.49
CA GLU A 197 -16.59 -7.27 -10.30
C GLU A 197 -18.06 -7.42 -10.69
N ILE A 198 -18.81 -8.18 -9.89
CA ILE A 198 -20.25 -8.31 -10.04
C ILE A 198 -20.93 -7.84 -8.77
N GLN A 199 -22.12 -7.24 -8.93
CA GLN A 199 -22.97 -6.94 -7.79
C GLN A 199 -23.84 -8.16 -7.49
N LEU A 200 -23.78 -8.63 -6.24
CA LEU A 200 -24.69 -9.66 -5.73
C LEU A 200 -25.80 -9.01 -4.92
N ASP A 201 -26.98 -9.63 -4.94
CA ASP A 201 -28.10 -9.24 -4.09
C ASP A 201 -27.80 -9.55 -2.62
N GLU A 202 -28.32 -8.72 -1.72
CA GLU A 202 -28.19 -8.90 -0.27
C GLU A 202 -28.56 -10.32 0.19
N ALA A 203 -29.63 -10.89 -0.38
CA ALA A 203 -30.09 -12.23 -0.06
C ALA A 203 -29.05 -13.32 -0.38
N VAL A 204 -28.24 -13.12 -1.43
CA VAL A 204 -27.15 -14.05 -1.79
C VAL A 204 -25.99 -13.86 -0.81
N LEU A 205 -25.59 -12.61 -0.55
CA LEU A 205 -24.50 -12.29 0.37
C LEU A 205 -24.77 -12.78 1.79
N GLN A 206 -26.04 -12.73 2.23
CA GLN A 206 -26.48 -13.19 3.54
C GLN A 206 -26.19 -14.69 3.77
N THR A 207 -26.08 -15.50 2.70
CA THR A 207 -25.76 -16.93 2.83
C THR A 207 -24.30 -17.18 3.27
N TYR A 208 -23.40 -16.22 3.00
CA TYR A 208 -21.99 -16.28 3.37
C TYR A 208 -21.69 -15.75 4.78
N VAL A 209 -22.64 -15.05 5.41
CA VAL A 209 -22.47 -14.55 6.79
C VAL A 209 -22.25 -15.71 7.75
N GLY A 210 -21.29 -15.53 8.65
CA GLY A 210 -20.89 -16.53 9.65
C GLY A 210 -19.41 -16.46 10.00
N LYS A 211 -18.95 -17.46 10.75
CA LYS A 211 -17.59 -17.65 11.20
C LYS A 211 -16.99 -18.87 10.55
N TYR A 212 -15.77 -18.69 10.04
CA TYR A 212 -15.02 -19.71 9.33
C TYR A 212 -13.70 -19.95 10.05
N GLU A 213 -13.47 -21.17 10.47
CA GLU A 213 -12.36 -21.58 11.34
C GLU A 213 -11.33 -22.38 10.55
N MET A 214 -10.06 -21.94 10.60
CA MET A 214 -8.92 -22.79 10.20
C MET A 214 -8.49 -23.66 11.39
N ASN A 215 -8.40 -23.04 12.57
CA ASN A 215 -8.15 -23.65 13.87
C ASN A 215 -8.72 -22.73 14.97
N PRO A 216 -8.77 -23.15 16.25
CA PRO A 216 -9.38 -22.35 17.32
C PRO A 216 -8.76 -20.96 17.57
N GLU A 217 -7.55 -20.70 17.08
CA GLU A 217 -6.85 -19.41 17.21
C GLU A 217 -7.06 -18.49 15.99
N PHE A 218 -7.51 -19.04 14.85
CA PHE A 218 -7.67 -18.31 13.61
C PHE A 218 -9.07 -18.51 13.00
N ILE A 219 -9.89 -17.48 13.16
CA ILE A 219 -11.25 -17.39 12.65
C ILE A 219 -11.35 -16.18 11.72
N ILE A 220 -12.08 -16.33 10.63
CA ILE A 220 -12.51 -15.22 9.78
C ILE A 220 -14.02 -15.06 9.95
N GLU A 221 -14.43 -13.87 10.38
CA GLU A 221 -15.84 -13.50 10.49
C GLU A 221 -16.27 -12.74 9.24
N ILE A 222 -17.37 -13.20 8.62
CA ILE A 222 -17.98 -12.59 7.44
C ILE A 222 -19.23 -11.82 7.85
N ARG A 223 -19.28 -10.54 7.51
CA ARG A 223 -20.41 -9.64 7.81
C ARG A 223 -20.87 -8.92 6.55
N ILE A 224 -22.11 -8.46 6.54
CA ILE A 224 -22.63 -7.59 5.48
C ILE A 224 -23.12 -6.26 6.04
N ARG A 225 -23.04 -5.20 5.23
CA ARG A 225 -23.65 -3.89 5.48
C ARG A 225 -24.35 -3.46 4.20
N GLY A 226 -25.65 -3.70 4.12
CA GLY A 226 -26.40 -3.58 2.85
C GLY A 226 -25.86 -4.56 1.81
N ASN A 227 -25.49 -4.05 0.64
CA ASN A 227 -24.97 -4.85 -0.48
C ASN A 227 -23.44 -5.03 -0.47
N GLU A 228 -22.78 -4.71 0.66
CA GLU A 228 -21.33 -4.86 0.83
C GLU A 228 -21.04 -5.99 1.81
N ILE A 229 -20.03 -6.81 1.48
CA ILE A 229 -19.59 -7.94 2.29
C ILE A 229 -18.16 -7.69 2.79
N PHE A 230 -17.92 -8.01 4.05
CA PHE A 230 -16.69 -7.74 4.76
C PHE A 230 -16.14 -9.01 5.40
N ALA A 231 -14.83 -9.14 5.45
CA ALA A 231 -14.11 -10.20 6.15
C ALA A 231 -13.20 -9.59 7.22
N GLN A 232 -13.22 -10.19 8.41
CA GLN A 232 -12.33 -9.84 9.50
C GLN A 232 -11.66 -11.10 10.06
N ALA A 233 -10.34 -11.22 9.87
CA ALA A 233 -9.55 -12.27 10.50
C ALA A 233 -9.19 -11.91 11.96
N THR A 234 -9.04 -12.91 12.83
CA THR A 234 -8.60 -12.72 14.22
C THR A 234 -7.34 -11.85 14.29
N GLY A 235 -7.41 -10.77 15.08
CA GLY A 235 -6.28 -9.85 15.28
C GLY A 235 -5.99 -8.91 14.12
N GLN A 236 -6.84 -8.88 13.08
CA GLN A 236 -6.67 -8.02 11.90
C GLN A 236 -7.81 -7.01 11.75
N SER A 237 -7.55 -5.99 10.93
CA SER A 237 -8.59 -5.05 10.49
C SER A 237 -9.63 -5.76 9.62
N GLU A 238 -10.84 -5.23 9.61
CA GLU A 238 -11.91 -5.68 8.72
C GLU A 238 -11.73 -5.04 7.33
N PHE A 239 -11.92 -5.82 6.28
CA PHE A 239 -11.79 -5.36 4.90
C PHE A 239 -12.99 -5.79 4.05
N GLN A 240 -13.39 -4.93 3.11
CA GLN A 240 -14.41 -5.26 2.12
C GLN A 240 -13.90 -6.31 1.13
N MET A 241 -14.77 -7.25 0.78
CA MET A 241 -14.55 -8.20 -0.31
C MET A 241 -15.44 -7.85 -1.51
N PHE A 242 -14.93 -8.10 -2.71
CA PHE A 242 -15.59 -7.81 -3.97
C PHE A 242 -15.87 -9.12 -4.71
N ALA A 243 -17.11 -9.32 -5.16
CA ALA A 243 -17.50 -10.56 -5.83
C ALA A 243 -16.97 -10.59 -7.27
N GLU A 244 -16.29 -11.68 -7.62
CA GLU A 244 -15.89 -12.01 -9.00
C GLU A 244 -16.83 -13.04 -9.65
N ALA A 245 -17.38 -13.93 -8.83
CA ALA A 245 -18.47 -14.83 -9.15
C ALA A 245 -19.42 -14.91 -7.95
N GLU A 246 -20.49 -15.71 -8.03
CA GLU A 246 -21.45 -15.84 -6.94
C GLU A 246 -20.79 -16.29 -5.63
N ASP A 247 -19.82 -17.20 -5.71
CA ASP A 247 -19.09 -17.86 -4.62
C ASP A 247 -17.61 -17.45 -4.53
N LYS A 248 -17.12 -16.59 -5.42
CA LYS A 248 -15.72 -16.17 -5.49
C LYS A 248 -15.57 -14.69 -5.24
N PHE A 249 -14.71 -14.34 -4.30
CA PHE A 249 -14.47 -12.97 -3.86
C PHE A 249 -12.98 -12.64 -3.85
N PHE A 250 -12.66 -11.35 -3.94
CA PHE A 250 -11.30 -10.84 -3.81
C PHE A 250 -11.23 -9.57 -2.97
N LEU A 251 -10.05 -9.28 -2.43
CA LEU A 251 -9.77 -8.04 -1.72
C LEU A 251 -8.97 -7.08 -2.61
N LYS A 252 -9.23 -5.77 -2.52
CA LYS A 252 -8.48 -4.73 -3.24
C LYS A 252 -7.28 -4.19 -2.45
N VAL A 253 -7.31 -4.36 -1.13
CA VAL A 253 -6.27 -3.88 -0.19
C VAL A 253 -5.10 -4.84 -0.04
N ILE A 254 -5.34 -6.14 -0.22
CA ILE A 254 -4.34 -7.21 -0.14
C ILE A 254 -4.57 -8.23 -1.27
N PRO A 255 -3.52 -8.90 -1.75
CA PRO A 255 -3.63 -9.95 -2.77
C PRO A 255 -4.19 -11.25 -2.19
N ALA A 256 -5.50 -11.26 -1.93
CA ALA A 256 -6.21 -12.40 -1.38
C ALA A 256 -7.52 -12.67 -2.14
N GLU A 257 -7.85 -13.96 -2.24
CA GLU A 257 -9.12 -14.48 -2.76
C GLU A 257 -9.81 -15.31 -1.71
N VAL A 258 -11.14 -15.27 -1.69
CA VAL A 258 -11.99 -16.14 -0.86
C VAL A 258 -12.93 -16.87 -1.79
N VAL A 259 -12.95 -18.20 -1.71
CA VAL A 259 -13.88 -19.06 -2.46
C VAL A 259 -14.75 -19.79 -1.46
N PHE A 260 -16.06 -19.60 -1.50
CA PHE A 260 -17.00 -20.27 -0.61
C PHE A 260 -17.37 -21.66 -1.13
N ASP A 261 -17.39 -22.65 -0.25
CA ASP A 261 -17.77 -24.02 -0.60
C ASP A 261 -19.31 -24.14 -0.54
N LYS A 262 -19.96 -24.00 -1.70
CA LYS A 262 -21.43 -24.06 -1.84
C LYS A 262 -21.95 -25.42 -2.29
N GLU A 263 -23.02 -25.84 -1.63
CA GLU A 263 -23.93 -26.87 -2.11
C GLU A 263 -25.36 -26.32 -2.12
N GLY A 264 -25.80 -25.77 -3.26
CA GLY A 264 -27.05 -25.03 -3.36
C GLY A 264 -27.00 -23.72 -2.56
N ASN A 265 -27.91 -23.56 -1.58
CA ASN A 265 -27.92 -22.41 -0.67
C ASN A 265 -27.12 -22.65 0.63
N SER A 266 -26.55 -23.85 0.80
CA SER A 266 -25.73 -24.17 1.96
C SER A 266 -24.28 -23.81 1.71
N VAL A 267 -23.62 -23.21 2.70
CA VAL A 267 -22.19 -22.91 2.69
C VAL A 267 -21.55 -23.71 3.82
N SER A 268 -20.64 -24.62 3.48
CA SER A 268 -19.99 -25.52 4.46
C SER A 268 -18.63 -25.01 4.93
N GLY A 269 -18.03 -24.12 4.17
CA GLY A 269 -16.70 -23.58 4.42
C GLY A 269 -16.30 -22.53 3.40
N MET A 270 -15.03 -22.14 3.45
CA MET A 270 -14.40 -21.32 2.44
C MET A 270 -12.92 -21.62 2.34
N THR A 271 -12.30 -21.30 1.21
CA THR A 271 -10.86 -21.35 1.01
C THR A 271 -10.32 -19.93 0.83
N LEU A 272 -9.40 -19.52 1.72
CA LEU A 272 -8.61 -18.30 1.57
C LEU A 272 -7.37 -18.61 0.72
N LYS A 273 -7.21 -17.92 -0.41
CA LYS A 273 -6.00 -17.97 -1.22
C LYS A 273 -5.20 -16.69 -1.03
N GLN A 274 -4.02 -16.80 -0.43
CA GLN A 274 -3.15 -15.65 -0.16
C GLN A 274 -1.69 -16.07 -0.22
N GLY A 275 -0.84 -15.27 -0.89
CA GLY A 275 0.60 -15.56 -0.96
C GLY A 275 0.94 -16.91 -1.62
N GLY A 276 0.09 -17.40 -2.53
CA GLY A 276 0.25 -18.70 -3.18
C GLY A 276 -0.16 -19.90 -2.33
N GLN A 277 -0.65 -19.68 -1.10
CA GLN A 277 -1.21 -20.73 -0.25
C GLN A 277 -2.73 -20.82 -0.44
N GLU A 278 -3.27 -22.02 -0.27
CA GLU A 278 -4.72 -22.27 -0.16
C GLU A 278 -5.01 -22.77 1.26
N ILE A 279 -5.80 -21.99 2.00
CA ILE A 279 -6.09 -22.21 3.41
C ILE A 279 -7.59 -22.53 3.52
N PRO A 280 -7.98 -23.80 3.73
CA PRO A 280 -9.37 -24.16 3.95
C PRO A 280 -9.82 -23.77 5.36
N LEU A 281 -11.02 -23.20 5.46
CA LEU A 281 -11.70 -22.83 6.69
C LEU A 281 -13.10 -23.44 6.73
N LYS A 282 -13.43 -24.10 7.83
CA LYS A 282 -14.74 -24.72 8.02
C LYS A 282 -15.72 -23.71 8.61
N LYS A 283 -16.97 -23.68 8.13
CA LYS A 283 -18.03 -22.89 8.77
C LYS A 283 -18.40 -23.51 10.13
N ILE A 284 -18.46 -22.69 11.18
CA ILE A 284 -18.68 -23.16 12.57
C ILE A 284 -19.97 -22.64 13.21
N ASP A 285 -20.78 -21.88 12.48
CA ASP A 285 -22.08 -21.35 12.91
C ASP A 285 -23.18 -21.46 11.83
#